data_AF-A0AAW1KPF4-F1
#
_entry.id   AF-A0AAW1KPF4-F1
#
_cell.length_a   1.000
_cell.length_b   1.000
_cell.length_c   1.000
_cell.angle_alpha   90.00
_cell.angle_beta   90.00
_cell.angle_gamma   90.00
#
_symmetry.space_group_name_H-M   'P 1'
#
loop_
_entity.id
_entity.type
_entity.pdbx_description
1 polymer ?
#
loop_
_entity_poly.entity_id
_entity_poly.type
_entity_poly.pdbx_seq_one_letter_code
_entity_poly.pdbx_strand_id
1 'polypeptide(L)'
;MKTDVTNYIKNCEVCQRNKYDRRPPRIPYQLTEKVDKPFDKMHIDTISINGQNFLTIIDAFSKYSQAYPIQGKTAIEIVDRLIEGFSIHGTPQEMVMDKGLEFNNVTRPKNARK
;
A
#
# COMPACT_ATOMS: atom_id res chain seq x y z
N MET A 1 -26.46 29.00 29.81
CA MET A 1 -25.60 29.59 28.75
C MET A 1 -24.51 28.64 28.24
N LYS A 2 -23.49 28.25 29.02
CA LYS A 2 -22.42 27.35 28.53
C LYS A 2 -22.97 26.01 28.01
N THR A 3 -23.93 25.43 28.74
CA THR A 3 -24.59 24.17 28.38
C THR A 3 -25.37 24.30 27.06
N ASP A 4 -26.11 25.40 26.88
CA ASP A 4 -26.94 25.65 25.70
C ASP A 4 -26.07 25.82 24.44
N VAL A 5 -24.99 26.58 24.56
CA VAL A 5 -24.00 26.73 23.48
C VAL A 5 -23.35 25.38 23.15
N THR A 6 -23.04 24.57 24.15
CA THR A 6 -22.45 23.24 23.95
C THR A 6 -23.44 22.30 23.24
N ASN A 7 -24.72 22.34 23.62
CA ASN A 7 -25.77 21.52 23.01
C ASN A 7 -26.05 21.96 21.57
N TYR A 8 -26.09 23.26 21.31
CA TYR A 8 -26.21 23.80 19.95
C TYR A 8 -25.05 23.35 19.06
N ILE A 9 -23.81 23.46 19.53
CA ILE A 9 -22.63 23.03 18.76
C ILE A 9 -22.62 21.51 18.53
N LYS A 10 -23.10 20.72 19.50
CA LYS A 10 -23.23 19.25 19.35
C LYS A 10 -24.25 18.86 18.28
N ASN A 11 -25.34 19.62 18.15
CA ASN A 11 -26.42 19.33 17.20
C ASN A 11 -26.26 20.04 15.84
N CYS A 12 -25.34 21.00 15.73
CA CYS A 12 -25.09 21.72 14.49
C CYS A 12 -24.31 20.86 13.49
N GLU A 13 -24.95 20.45 12.40
CA GLU A 13 -24.32 19.62 11.34
C GLU A 13 -23.05 20.25 10.76
N VAL A 14 -23.07 21.56 10.50
CA VAL A 14 -21.91 22.29 9.94
C VAL A 14 -20.73 22.22 10.90
N CYS A 15 -20.98 22.34 12.21
CA CYS A 15 -19.94 22.19 13.21
C CYS A 15 -19.42 20.75 13.28
N GLN A 16 -20.30 19.75 13.26
CA GLN A 16 -19.89 18.34 13.35
C GLN A 16 -19.10 17.87 12.11
N ARG A 17 -19.45 18.34 10.90
CA ARG A 17 -18.72 17.97 9.66
C ARG A 17 -17.33 18.58 9.58
N ASN A 18 -17.17 19.84 10.01
CA ASN A 18 -15.93 20.59 9.81
C ASN A 18 -14.99 20.54 11.01
N LYS A 19 -15.49 20.25 12.21
CA LYS A 19 -14.68 20.20 13.42
C LYS A 19 -14.10 18.79 13.59
N TYR A 20 -12.79 18.69 13.46
CA TYR A 20 -12.08 17.45 13.76
C TYR A 20 -12.10 17.15 15.26
N ASP A 21 -12.16 15.87 15.62
CA ASP A 21 -12.00 15.42 17.00
C ASP A 21 -10.53 15.57 17.43
N ARG A 22 -10.30 16.25 18.55
CA ARG A 22 -8.95 16.46 19.11
C ARG A 22 -8.49 15.26 19.93
N ARG A 23 -9.38 14.31 20.23
CA ARG A 23 -9.09 13.08 20.99
C ARG A 23 -9.79 11.90 20.32
N PRO A 24 -9.47 11.61 19.04
CA PRO A 24 -10.05 10.47 18.36
C PRO A 24 -9.76 9.19 19.16
N PRO A 25 -10.68 8.21 19.16
CA PRO A 25 -10.44 6.93 19.80
C PRO A 25 -9.17 6.31 19.21
N ARG A 26 -8.23 5.96 20.09
CA ARG A 26 -7.01 5.26 19.67
C ARG A 26 -7.40 3.84 19.28
N ILE A 27 -7.29 3.54 17.99
CA ILE A 27 -7.48 2.18 17.49
C ILE A 27 -6.35 1.33 18.08
N PRO A 28 -6.65 0.20 18.74
CA PRO A 28 -5.61 -0.71 19.22
C PRO A 28 -4.75 -1.18 18.05
N TYR A 29 -3.44 -1.21 18.23
CA TYR A 29 -2.55 -1.80 17.23
C TYR A 29 -2.90 -3.27 17.07
N GLN A 30 -3.11 -3.70 15.83
CA GLN A 30 -3.15 -5.12 15.50
C GLN A 30 -1.72 -5.64 15.39
N LEU A 31 -1.49 -6.81 15.98
CA LEU A 31 -0.21 -7.50 15.82
C LEU A 31 -0.08 -7.95 14.36
N THR A 32 1.05 -7.66 13.74
CA THR A 32 1.34 -8.15 12.39
C THR A 32 1.39 -9.68 12.41
N GLU A 33 0.78 -10.31 11.41
CA GLU A 33 0.83 -11.76 11.24
C GLU A 33 2.29 -12.24 11.17
N LYS A 34 2.58 -13.33 11.89
CA LYS A 34 3.89 -13.95 11.86
C LYS A 34 4.03 -14.71 10.55
N VAL A 35 5.14 -14.45 9.85
CA VAL A 35 5.54 -15.18 8.65
C VAL A 35 6.50 -16.28 9.08
N ASP A 36 6.33 -17.50 8.58
CA ASP A 36 7.08 -18.67 9.05
C ASP A 36 8.30 -19.00 8.18
N LYS A 37 8.34 -18.57 6.91
CA LYS A 37 9.46 -18.84 5.99
C LYS A 37 9.87 -17.61 5.17
N PRO A 38 11.15 -17.53 4.73
CA PRO A 38 11.59 -16.52 3.77
C PRO A 38 10.76 -16.56 2.49
N PHE A 39 10.43 -15.38 1.96
CA PHE A 39 9.72 -15.19 0.68
C PHE A 39 8.26 -15.66 0.64
N ASP A 40 7.69 -16.16 1.75
CA ASP A 40 6.27 -16.51 1.82
C ASP A 40 5.37 -15.27 1.70
N LYS A 41 5.78 -14.17 2.34
CA LYS A 41 5.07 -12.87 2.31
C LYS A 41 6.02 -11.77 1.89
N MET A 42 5.69 -11.08 0.80
CA MET A 42 6.51 -9.98 0.28
C MET A 42 5.75 -8.67 0.26
N HIS A 43 6.42 -7.61 0.70
CA HIS A 43 5.95 -6.24 0.61
C HIS A 43 6.49 -5.60 -0.67
N ILE A 44 5.60 -5.09 -1.49
CA ILE A 44 5.91 -4.45 -2.77
C ILE A 44 5.50 -2.98 -2.66
N ASP A 45 6.43 -2.09 -2.96
CA ASP A 45 6.19 -0.64 -2.89
C ASP A 45 6.93 0.09 -4.03
N THR A 46 6.60 1.36 -4.26
CA THR A 46 7.34 2.21 -5.19
C THR A 46 7.92 3.42 -4.49
N ILE A 47 9.21 3.66 -4.67
CA ILE A 47 9.91 4.82 -4.12
C ILE A 47 10.50 5.67 -5.24
N SER A 48 10.50 6.98 -5.05
CA SER A 48 11.17 7.92 -5.96
C SER A 48 12.34 8.59 -5.24
N ILE A 49 13.54 8.49 -5.81
CA ILE A 49 14.78 9.08 -5.28
C ILE A 49 15.44 9.84 -6.42
N ASN A 50 15.72 11.13 -6.21
CA ASN A 50 16.41 11.99 -7.19
C ASN A 50 15.76 12.00 -8.59
N GLY A 51 14.43 11.90 -8.66
CA GLY A 51 13.68 11.87 -9.92
C GLY A 51 13.67 10.51 -10.63
N GLN A 52 14.28 9.48 -10.04
CA GLN A 52 14.22 8.10 -10.53
C GLN A 52 13.28 7.27 -9.65
N ASN A 53 12.43 6.48 -10.30
CA ASN A 53 11.50 5.61 -9.60
C ASN A 53 12.07 4.20 -9.48
N PHE A 54 11.74 3.53 -8.39
CA PHE A 54 12.15 2.16 -8.10
C PHE A 54 10.95 1.37 -7.60
N LEU A 55 10.83 0.14 -8.06
CA LEU A 55 9.98 -0.88 -7.46
C LEU A 55 10.79 -1.59 -6.38
N THR A 56 10.32 -1.58 -5.15
CA THR A 56 10.94 -2.28 -4.03
C THR A 56 10.18 -3.57 -3.74
N ILE A 57 10.93 -4.65 -3.48
CA ILE A 57 10.40 -5.93 -3.05
C ILE A 57 11.12 -6.30 -1.76
N ILE A 58 10.39 -6.45 -0.67
CA ILE A 58 10.94 -6.69 0.67
C ILE A 58 10.30 -7.95 1.25
N ASP A 59 11.13 -8.93 1.61
CA ASP A 59 10.68 -10.12 2.32
C ASP A 59 10.26 -9.78 3.76
N ALA A 60 9.05 -10.17 4.14
CA ALA A 60 8.52 -9.91 5.47
C ALA A 60 9.25 -10.72 6.56
N PHE A 61 9.80 -11.89 6.23
CA PHE A 61 10.50 -12.76 7.19
C PHE A 61 11.94 -12.31 7.44
N SER A 62 12.78 -12.32 6.40
CA SER A 62 14.23 -12.03 6.51
C SER A 62 14.58 -10.55 6.45
N LYS A 63 13.64 -9.70 6.03
CA LYS A 63 13.87 -8.28 5.69
C LYS A 63 14.83 -8.07 4.51
N TYR A 64 15.07 -9.10 3.72
CA TYR A 64 15.82 -8.98 2.47
C TYR A 64 15.09 -8.04 1.50
N SER A 65 15.79 -7.03 0.99
CA SER A 65 15.21 -5.98 0.16
C SER A 65 15.89 -5.90 -1.20
N GLN A 66 15.08 -5.74 -2.24
CA GLN A 66 15.50 -5.58 -3.62
C GLN A 66 14.86 -4.31 -4.18
N ALA A 67 15.58 -3.58 -5.03
CA ALA A 67 15.09 -2.36 -5.66
C ALA A 67 15.39 -2.41 -7.16
N TYR A 68 14.35 -2.31 -7.98
CA TYR A 68 14.42 -2.36 -9.43
C TYR A 68 14.09 -0.98 -10.00
N PRO A 69 14.96 -0.37 -10.82
CA PRO A 69 14.66 0.90 -11.45
C PRO A 69 13.50 0.75 -12.45
N ILE A 70 12.54 1.67 -12.37
CA ILE A 70 11.39 1.76 -13.28
C ILE A 70 11.34 3.15 -13.93
N GLN A 71 11.06 3.21 -15.22
CA GLN A 71 10.92 4.45 -15.98
C GLN A 71 9.49 4.98 -15.87
N GLY A 72 8.49 4.10 -15.92
CA GLY A 72 7.07 4.43 -15.75
C GLY A 72 6.42 3.61 -14.64
N LYS A 73 5.40 4.18 -13.98
CA LYS A 73 4.53 3.46 -13.04
C LYS A 73 3.45 2.65 -13.78
N THR A 74 3.82 2.01 -14.89
CA THR A 74 2.86 1.22 -15.68
C THR A 74 2.75 -0.19 -15.12
N ALA A 75 1.55 -0.76 -15.13
CA ALA A 75 1.32 -2.11 -14.60
C ALA A 75 2.18 -3.18 -15.31
N ILE A 76 2.46 -3.01 -16.61
CA ILE A 76 3.27 -3.95 -17.39
C ILE A 76 4.71 -3.95 -16.89
N GLU A 77 5.32 -2.77 -16.76
CA GLU A 77 6.70 -2.63 -16.29
C GLU A 77 6.86 -3.18 -14.86
N ILE A 78 5.88 -2.95 -13.99
CA ILE A 78 5.88 -3.51 -12.63
C ILE A 78 5.82 -5.04 -12.68
N VAL A 79 4.94 -5.63 -13.49
CA VAL A 79 4.83 -7.10 -13.62
C VAL A 79 6.15 -7.70 -14.10
N ASP A 80 6.80 -7.09 -15.09
CA ASP A 80 8.08 -7.58 -15.60
C ASP A 80 9.16 -7.59 -14.49
N ARG A 81 9.22 -6.54 -13.65
CA ARG A 81 10.14 -6.49 -12.50
C ARG A 81 9.78 -7.47 -11.38
N LEU A 82 8.50 -7.71 -11.15
CA LEU A 82 8.07 -8.72 -10.18
C LEU A 82 8.46 -10.12 -10.63
N ILE A 83 8.28 -10.43 -11.92
CA ILE A 83 8.72 -11.71 -12.50
C ILE A 83 10.23 -11.87 -12.37
N GLU A 84 11.00 -10.81 -12.65
CA GLU A 84 12.45 -10.77 -12.45
C GLU A 84 12.83 -11.14 -11.00
N GLY A 85 12.19 -10.51 -10.00
CA GLY A 85 12.45 -10.81 -8.59
C GLY A 85 12.02 -12.22 -8.16
N PHE A 86 10.86 -12.69 -8.62
CA PHE A 86 10.34 -14.02 -8.28
C PHE A 86 11.13 -15.16 -8.93
N SER A 87 11.81 -14.87 -10.05
CA SER A 87 12.65 -15.87 -10.72
C SER A 87 13.87 -16.27 -9.87
N ILE A 88 14.29 -15.42 -8.93
CA ILE A 88 15.47 -15.67 -8.08
C ILE A 88 15.09 -16.48 -6.84
N HIS A 89 14.00 -16.13 -6.17
CA HIS A 89 13.64 -16.65 -4.85
C HIS A 89 12.38 -17.52 -4.83
N GLY A 90 11.69 -17.64 -5.96
CA GLY A 90 10.41 -18.31 -6.07
C GLY A 90 9.22 -17.36 -5.95
N THR A 91 8.03 -17.88 -6.22
CA THR A 91 6.78 -17.14 -6.15
C THR A 91 6.28 -17.08 -4.70
N PRO A 92 5.93 -15.89 -4.16
CA PRO A 92 5.40 -15.77 -2.81
C PRO A 92 4.02 -16.39 -2.68
N GLN A 93 3.65 -16.76 -1.46
CA GLN A 93 2.27 -17.12 -1.14
C GLN A 93 1.38 -15.88 -1.02
N GLU A 94 1.92 -14.79 -0.48
CA GLU A 94 1.21 -13.54 -0.28
C GLU A 94 2.05 -12.34 -0.75
N MET A 95 1.39 -11.43 -1.47
CA MET A 95 1.94 -10.14 -1.85
C MET A 95 1.13 -9.03 -1.22
N VAL A 96 1.80 -8.17 -0.46
CA VAL A 96 1.21 -6.98 0.14
C VAL A 96 1.71 -5.77 -0.64
N MET A 97 0.79 -5.08 -1.31
CA MET A 97 1.05 -3.88 -2.08
C MET A 97 0.07 -2.79 -1.63
N ASP A 98 0.47 -1.53 -1.79
CA ASP A 98 -0.42 -0.42 -1.54
C ASP A 98 -1.53 -0.35 -2.61
N LYS A 99 -2.55 0.49 -2.38
CA LYS A 99 -3.62 0.72 -3.37
C LYS A 99 -3.19 1.73 -4.44
N GLY A 100 -1.92 1.75 -4.80
CA GLY A 100 -1.42 2.54 -5.91
C GLY A 100 -2.21 2.26 -7.20
N LEU A 101 -2.42 3.28 -8.01
CA LEU A 101 -3.10 3.14 -9.30
C LEU A 101 -2.35 2.17 -10.22
N GLU A 102 -1.04 2.08 -10.04
CA GLU A 102 -0.15 1.16 -10.73
C GLU A 102 -0.47 -0.32 -10.44
N PHE A 103 -1.00 -0.63 -9.25
CA PHE A 103 -1.37 -1.99 -8.81
C PHE A 103 -2.85 -2.30 -9.01
N ASN A 104 -3.71 -1.27 -9.11
CA ASN A 104 -5.16 -1.43 -9.28
C ASN A 104 -5.63 -1.21 -10.73
N ASN A 105 -4.88 -1.75 -11.70
CA ASN A 105 -5.24 -1.71 -13.11
C ASN A 105 -5.84 -3.04 -13.57
N VAL A 106 -6.94 -2.98 -14.33
CA VAL A 106 -7.44 -4.15 -15.08
C VAL A 106 -6.49 -4.38 -16.25
N THR A 107 -5.39 -5.10 -16.02
CA THR A 107 -4.49 -5.55 -17.07
C THR A 107 -5.21 -6.59 -17.91
N ARG A 108 -5.94 -6.14 -18.94
CA ARG A 108 -6.33 -7.03 -20.04
C ARG A 108 -5.05 -7.50 -20.73
N PRO A 109 -4.77 -8.81 -20.78
CA PRO A 109 -3.65 -9.31 -21.57
C PRO A 109 -3.82 -8.83 -23.02
N LYS A 110 -2.75 -8.25 -23.59
CA LYS A 110 -2.74 -7.77 -24.98
C LYS A 110 -2.98 -8.88 -26.01
N ASN A 111 -2.97 -10.14 -25.59
CA ASN A 111 -3.21 -11.32 -26.43
C ASN A 111 -4.70 -11.62 -26.71
N ALA A 112 -5.63 -10.74 -26.31
CA ALA A 112 -7.05 -10.86 -26.63
C ALA A 112 -7.48 -10.08 -27.89
N ARG A 113 -6.54 -9.77 -28.80
CA ARG A 113 -6.84 -9.22 -30.13
C ARG A 113 -6.15 -10.05 -31.20
N LYS A 114 -6.95 -11.00 -31.74
CA LYS A 114 -6.72 -11.87 -32.90
C LYS A 114 -5.87 -13.11 -32.65
#